data_AF-A0A365KWY0-F1
#
_entry.id   AF-A0A365KWY0-F1
#
_cell.length_a   1.000
_cell.length_b   1.000
_cell.length_c   1.000
_cell.angle_alpha   90.00
_cell.angle_beta   90.00
_cell.angle_gamma   90.00
#
_symmetry.space_group_name_H-M   'P 1'
#
loop_
_entity.id
_entity.type
_entity.pdbx_description
1 polymer ?
#
loop_
_entity_poly.entity_id
_entity_poly.type
_entity_poly.pdbx_seq_one_letter_code
_entity_poly.pdbx_strand_id
1 'polypeptide(L)'
;MRFLILLASGPNWKKDTALHNQPFMPEHAVYVQQAFDKGDVIMAGPFMDFSGGAIVFDAETEEDAIAFAENDPAIKNGMFTFSIKEWGFRMSKFENINPKYGQEYIDIKHKQQKELGIL
;
A
#
# COMPACT_ATOMS: atom_id res chain seq x y z
N MET A 1 5.35 3.19 -10.96
CA MET A 1 6.12 2.79 -9.75
C MET A 1 5.13 2.34 -8.72
N ARG A 2 5.42 1.29 -7.95
CA ARG A 2 4.45 0.81 -6.95
C ARG A 2 4.63 1.50 -5.62
N PHE A 3 3.52 1.88 -5.00
CA PHE A 3 3.45 2.40 -3.64
C PHE A 3 2.50 1.56 -2.80
N LEU A 4 2.85 1.39 -1.53
CA LEU A 4 1.96 0.86 -0.50
C LEU A 4 1.51 2.03 0.37
N ILE A 5 0.22 2.32 0.34
CA ILE A 5 -0.42 3.33 1.20
C ILE A 5 -1.09 2.58 2.34
N LEU A 6 -0.64 2.84 3.56
CA LEU A 6 -1.21 2.25 4.78
C LEU A 6 -2.10 3.29 5.46
N LEU A 7 -3.37 2.95 5.63
CA LEU A 7 -4.36 3.77 6.29
C LEU A 7 -4.47 3.34 7.76
N ALA A 8 -4.57 4.31 8.66
CA ALA A 8 -4.81 4.09 10.08
C ALA A 8 -5.90 5.04 10.58
N SER A 9 -6.53 4.72 11.73
CA SER A 9 -7.55 5.60 12.34
C SER A 9 -6.99 7.01 12.55
N GLY A 10 -7.73 8.01 12.07
CA GLY A 10 -7.40 9.41 12.23
C GLY A 10 -7.99 10.05 13.49
N PRO A 11 -7.71 11.35 13.74
CA PRO A 11 -8.16 12.06 14.93
C PRO A 11 -9.69 12.14 15.08
N ASN A 12 -10.44 12.06 13.98
CA ASN A 12 -11.90 12.14 13.99
C ASN A 12 -12.61 10.78 14.01
N TRP A 13 -11.85 9.69 14.13
CA TRP A 13 -12.37 8.31 14.18
C TRP A 13 -13.40 8.11 15.30
N LYS A 14 -14.50 7.43 14.98
CA LYS A 14 -15.57 7.11 15.94
C LYS A 14 -15.36 5.72 16.51
N LYS A 15 -14.92 5.63 17.78
CA LYS A 15 -14.53 4.37 18.44
C LYS A 15 -15.60 3.27 18.40
N ASP A 16 -16.88 3.64 18.52
CA ASP A 16 -18.00 2.70 18.60
C ASP A 16 -18.79 2.58 17.30
N THR A 17 -18.16 2.93 16.17
CA THR A 17 -18.76 2.87 14.84
C THR A 17 -18.00 1.88 13.97
N ALA A 18 -18.72 0.95 13.33
CA ALA A 18 -18.12 0.01 12.39
C ALA A 18 -17.42 0.76 11.24
N LEU A 19 -16.32 0.20 10.72
CA LEU A 19 -15.50 0.85 9.69
C LEU A 19 -16.33 1.39 8.52
N HIS A 20 -17.25 0.62 7.97
CA HIS A 20 -18.08 1.04 6.82
C HIS A 20 -19.10 2.15 7.14
N ASN A 21 -19.42 2.36 8.41
CA ASN A 21 -20.36 3.39 8.89
C ASN A 21 -19.63 4.65 9.40
N GLN A 22 -18.29 4.67 9.35
CA GLN A 22 -17.55 5.88 9.66
C GLN A 22 -17.95 7.01 8.70
N PRO A 23 -18.02 8.27 9.16
CA PRO A 23 -18.26 9.41 8.28
C PRO A 23 -17.32 9.41 7.07
N PHE A 24 -17.80 9.87 5.91
CA PHE A 24 -17.04 9.99 4.66
C PHE A 24 -16.55 8.68 4.01
N MET A 25 -16.92 7.51 4.56
CA MET A 25 -16.55 6.22 3.98
C MET A 25 -17.19 5.92 2.62
N PRO A 26 -18.46 6.29 2.35
CA PRO A 26 -19.02 6.16 1.01
C PRO A 26 -18.23 6.95 -0.03
N GLU A 27 -17.83 8.18 0.30
CA GLU A 27 -17.04 9.07 -0.56
C GLU A 27 -15.62 8.53 -0.78
N HIS A 28 -14.98 8.02 0.28
CA HIS A 28 -13.72 7.28 0.18
C HIS A 28 -13.84 6.08 -0.76
N ALA A 29 -14.88 5.25 -0.60
CA ALA A 29 -15.07 4.06 -1.44
C ALA A 29 -15.25 4.42 -2.92
N VAL A 30 -16.04 5.46 -3.23
CA VAL A 30 -16.22 5.96 -4.60
C VAL A 30 -14.91 6.53 -5.15
N TYR A 31 -14.16 7.29 -4.35
CA TYR A 31 -12.88 7.88 -4.74
C TYR A 31 -11.84 6.80 -5.10
N VAL A 32 -11.68 5.79 -4.25
CA VAL A 32 -10.78 4.65 -4.49
C VAL A 32 -11.25 3.84 -5.71
N GLN A 33 -12.56 3.64 -5.89
CA GLN A 33 -13.11 2.95 -7.07
C GLN A 33 -12.76 3.69 -8.37
N GLN A 34 -12.87 5.01 -8.41
CA GLN A 34 -12.51 5.79 -9.60
C GLN A 34 -11.03 5.65 -9.97
N ALA A 35 -10.14 5.58 -8.98
CA ALA A 35 -8.71 5.34 -9.22
C ALA A 35 -8.43 3.89 -9.62
N PHE A 36 -9.19 2.92 -9.10
CA PHE A 36 -9.14 1.54 -9.55
C PHE A 36 -9.56 1.41 -11.02
N ASP A 37 -10.66 2.06 -11.42
CA ASP A 37 -11.16 2.02 -12.80
C ASP A 37 -10.16 2.64 -13.81
N LYS A 38 -9.33 3.57 -13.36
CA LYS A 38 -8.23 4.17 -14.16
C LYS A 38 -6.99 3.27 -14.24
N GLY A 39 -6.86 2.30 -13.34
CA GLY A 39 -5.68 1.43 -13.21
C GLY A 39 -4.64 1.92 -12.20
N ASP A 40 -4.86 3.08 -11.55
CA ASP A 40 -3.92 3.64 -10.58
C ASP A 40 -3.95 2.82 -9.26
N VAL A 41 -5.13 2.37 -8.82
CA VAL A 41 -5.26 1.44 -7.70
C VAL A 41 -5.27 0.00 -8.22
N ILE A 42 -4.36 -0.81 -7.68
CA ILE A 42 -4.17 -2.21 -8.10
C ILE A 42 -4.90 -3.17 -7.16
N MET A 43 -4.82 -2.89 -5.86
CA MET A 43 -5.51 -3.62 -4.80
C MET A 43 -5.81 -2.66 -3.66
N ALA A 44 -6.99 -2.76 -3.06
CA ALA A 44 -7.36 -1.97 -1.89
C ALA A 44 -8.29 -2.76 -0.97
N GLY A 45 -8.21 -2.49 0.34
CA GLY A 45 -9.15 -3.05 1.29
C GLY A 45 -8.79 -2.79 2.76
N PRO A 46 -9.74 -3.01 3.68
CA PRO A 46 -9.48 -2.93 5.11
C PRO A 46 -8.63 -4.12 5.58
N PHE A 47 -7.89 -3.93 6.67
CA PHE A 47 -7.35 -5.05 7.42
C PHE A 47 -8.48 -5.80 8.14
N MET A 48 -8.34 -7.12 8.29
CA MET A 48 -9.38 -7.96 8.89
C MET A 48 -9.62 -7.71 10.38
N ASP A 49 -8.66 -7.07 11.06
CA ASP A 49 -8.81 -6.60 12.44
C ASP A 49 -9.42 -5.19 12.52
N PHE A 50 -9.75 -4.59 11.37
CA PHE A 50 -10.30 -3.24 11.23
C PHE A 50 -9.42 -2.13 11.85
N SER A 51 -8.12 -2.38 12.04
CA SER A 51 -7.16 -1.37 12.52
C SER A 51 -6.89 -0.27 11.48
N GLY A 52 -7.29 -0.49 10.23
CA GLY A 52 -7.05 0.40 9.11
C GLY A 52 -7.26 -0.31 7.78
N GLY A 53 -6.42 0.02 6.80
CA GLY A 53 -6.45 -0.61 5.47
C GLY A 53 -5.17 -0.39 4.69
N ALA A 54 -5.10 -0.99 3.52
CA ALA A 54 -3.98 -0.83 2.60
C ALA A 54 -4.47 -0.60 1.18
N ILE A 55 -3.70 0.19 0.43
CA ILE A 55 -3.87 0.41 -1.00
C ILE A 55 -2.51 0.18 -1.67
N VAL A 56 -2.50 -0.70 -2.68
CA VAL A 56 -1.39 -0.84 -3.62
C VAL A 56 -1.69 0.07 -4.80
N PHE A 57 -0.87 1.10 -4.96
CA PHE A 57 -1.05 2.18 -5.92
C PHE A 57 0.09 2.18 -6.93
N ASP A 58 -0.19 2.46 -8.21
CA ASP A 58 0.80 2.70 -9.25
C ASP A 58 0.80 4.18 -9.63
N ALA A 59 1.97 4.79 -9.63
CA ALA A 59 2.15 6.20 -9.96
C ALA A 59 3.53 6.47 -10.58
N GLU A 60 3.69 7.57 -11.31
CA GLU A 60 4.99 7.95 -11.88
C GLU A 60 5.96 8.48 -10.81
N THR A 61 5.42 9.15 -9.78
CA THR A 61 6.19 9.78 -8.71
C THR A 61 5.60 9.50 -7.32
N GLU A 62 6.39 9.72 -6.26
CA GLU A 62 5.89 9.61 -4.89
C GLU A 62 4.90 10.74 -4.58
N GLU A 63 5.12 11.92 -5.16
CA GLU A 63 4.25 13.09 -5.06
C GLU A 63 2.83 12.80 -5.57
N ASP A 64 2.69 12.02 -6.65
CA ASP A 64 1.38 11.61 -7.17
C ASP A 64 0.63 10.69 -6.20
N ALA A 65 1.35 9.75 -5.56
CA ALA A 65 0.78 8.86 -4.56
C ALA A 65 0.37 9.62 -3.28
N ILE A 66 1.20 10.59 -2.86
CA ILE A 66 0.87 11.51 -1.75
C ILE A 66 -0.37 12.33 -2.11
N ALA A 67 -0.39 12.93 -3.30
CA ALA A 67 -1.52 13.73 -3.76
C ALA A 67 -2.81 12.89 -3.82
N PHE A 68 -2.75 11.64 -4.26
CA PHE A 68 -3.89 10.73 -4.21
C PHE A 68 -4.40 10.52 -2.78
N ALA A 69 -3.50 10.22 -1.82
CA ALA A 69 -3.87 10.01 -0.43
C ALA A 69 -4.42 11.28 0.24
N GLU A 70 -3.77 12.44 0.06
CA GLU A 70 -4.21 13.72 0.60
C GLU A 70 -5.54 14.18 0.01
N ASN A 71 -5.91 13.71 -1.19
CA ASN A 71 -7.18 14.05 -1.82
C ASN A 71 -8.36 13.16 -1.42
N ASP A 72 -8.10 12.05 -0.74
CA ASP A 72 -9.12 11.13 -0.23
C ASP A 72 -10.07 11.84 0.77
N PRO A 73 -11.40 11.80 0.54
CA PRO A 73 -12.37 12.41 1.44
C PRO A 73 -12.25 11.97 2.91
N ALA A 74 -11.93 10.70 3.18
CA ALA A 74 -11.77 10.22 4.54
C ALA A 74 -10.49 10.76 5.20
N ILE A 75 -9.42 10.97 4.43
CA ILE A 75 -8.17 11.57 4.95
C ILE A 75 -8.38 13.08 5.19
N LYS A 76 -8.95 13.81 4.22
CA LYS A 76 -9.24 15.26 4.34
C LYS A 76 -10.09 15.60 5.55
N ASN A 77 -11.02 14.73 5.90
CA ASN A 77 -11.91 14.91 7.04
C ASN A 77 -11.37 14.27 8.34
N GLY A 78 -10.10 13.83 8.36
CA GLY A 78 -9.42 13.31 9.55
C GLY A 78 -9.94 11.96 10.03
N MET A 79 -10.66 11.22 9.19
CA MET A 79 -11.12 9.87 9.51
C MET A 79 -9.99 8.86 9.39
N PHE A 80 -9.11 9.05 8.42
CA PHE A 80 -7.86 8.30 8.30
C PHE A 80 -6.64 9.21 8.42
N THR A 81 -5.55 8.64 8.91
CA THR A 81 -4.18 9.07 8.59
C THR A 81 -3.56 8.07 7.64
N PHE A 82 -2.48 8.45 6.98
CA PHE A 82 -1.80 7.56 6.04
C PHE A 82 -0.28 7.60 6.20
N SER A 83 0.37 6.52 5.76
CA SER A 83 1.80 6.50 5.47
C SER A 83 2.03 5.85 4.11
N ILE A 84 3.06 6.30 3.39
CA ILE A 84 3.40 5.81 2.06
C ILE A 84 4.78 5.19 2.08
N LYS A 85 4.93 4.10 1.33
CA LYS A 85 6.21 3.49 1.01
C LYS A 85 6.26 3.15 -0.46
N GLU A 86 7.30 3.63 -1.16
CA GLU A 86 7.66 3.04 -2.45
C GLU A 86 7.99 1.56 -2.25
N TRP A 87 7.37 0.72 -3.06
CA TRP A 87 7.53 -0.72 -3.00
C TRP A 87 8.31 -1.24 -4.21
N GLY A 88 9.61 -1.42 -4.02
CA GLY A 88 10.50 -2.11 -4.97
C GLY A 88 10.28 -3.63 -4.97
N PHE A 89 9.07 -4.09 -5.33
CA PHE A 89 8.75 -5.52 -5.37
C PHE A 89 9.71 -6.28 -6.29
N ARG A 90 10.15 -7.47 -5.86
CA ARG A 90 11.10 -8.32 -6.61
C ARG A 90 10.44 -9.52 -7.28
N MET A 91 9.18 -9.77 -6.94
CA MET A 91 8.40 -10.87 -7.44
C MET A 91 6.92 -10.46 -7.45
N SER A 92 6.20 -10.86 -8.49
CA SER A 92 4.76 -10.63 -8.61
C SER A 92 4.19 -11.61 -9.62
N LYS A 93 3.12 -12.32 -9.25
CA LYS A 93 2.37 -13.17 -10.19
C LYS A 93 1.55 -12.33 -11.17
N PHE A 94 1.08 -11.17 -10.73
CA PHE A 94 0.30 -10.24 -11.55
C PHE A 94 1.14 -9.60 -12.66
N GLU A 95 2.40 -9.25 -12.35
CA GLU A 95 3.34 -8.67 -13.30
C GLU A 95 4.21 -9.72 -14.02
N ASN A 96 3.95 -11.00 -13.79
CA ASN A 96 4.76 -12.11 -14.30
C ASN A 96 6.27 -11.99 -13.99
N ILE A 97 6.62 -11.43 -12.83
CA ILE A 97 8.00 -11.30 -12.34
C ILE A 97 8.30 -12.44 -11.38
N ASN A 98 9.25 -13.30 -11.75
CA ASN A 98 9.71 -14.40 -10.91
C ASN A 98 11.25 -14.45 -10.91
N PRO A 99 11.90 -14.11 -9.78
CA PRO A 99 13.36 -14.13 -9.69
C PRO A 99 13.93 -15.55 -9.57
N LYS A 100 13.08 -16.58 -9.40
CA LYS A 100 13.46 -18.00 -9.28
C LYS A 100 14.54 -18.25 -8.22
N TYR A 101 14.43 -17.57 -7.07
CA TYR A 101 15.34 -17.83 -5.95
C TYR A 101 15.35 -19.31 -5.57
N GLY A 102 16.54 -19.89 -5.49
CA GLY A 102 16.78 -21.30 -5.22
C GLY A 102 18.19 -21.52 -4.67
N GLN A 103 18.64 -22.77 -4.61
CA GLN A 103 19.92 -23.12 -3.97
C GLN A 103 21.12 -22.39 -4.60
N GLU A 104 21.16 -22.26 -5.93
CA GLU A 104 22.23 -21.54 -6.64
C GLU A 104 22.32 -20.07 -6.20
N TYR A 105 21.19 -19.38 -6.01
CA TYR A 105 21.18 -18.00 -5.54
C TYR A 105 21.77 -17.89 -4.11
N ILE A 106 21.44 -18.85 -3.25
CA ILE A 106 21.99 -18.93 -1.89
C ILE A 106 23.51 -19.10 -1.95
N ASP A 107 24.00 -20.04 -2.75
CA ASP A 107 25.44 -20.35 -2.86
C ASP A 107 26.24 -19.14 -3.35
N ILE A 108 25.73 -18.44 -4.38
CA ILE A 108 26.32 -17.20 -4.90
C ILE A 108 26.34 -16.11 -3.81
N LYS A 109 25.22 -15.90 -3.10
CA LYS A 109 25.14 -14.85 -2.09
C LYS A 109 25.97 -15.14 -0.85
N HIS A 110 26.02 -16.38 -0.39
CA HIS A 110 26.87 -16.76 0.74
C HIS A 110 28.35 -16.64 0.39
N LYS A 111 28.76 -16.99 -0.84
CA LYS A 111 30.14 -16.75 -1.29
C LYS A 111 30.47 -15.25 -1.22
N GLN A 112 29.60 -14.40 -1.79
CA GLN A 112 29.76 -12.94 -1.77
C GLN A 112 29.79 -12.40 -0.32
N GLN A 113 28.91 -12.88 0.55
CA GLN A 113 28.86 -12.42 1.95
C GLN A 113 30.11 -12.81 2.74
N LYS A 114 30.70 -13.98 2.48
CA LYS A 114 31.97 -14.40 3.08
C LYS A 114 33.14 -13.55 2.61
N GLU A 115 33.20 -13.25 1.31
CA GLU A 115 34.21 -12.34 0.76
C GLU A 115 34.12 -10.93 1.37
N LEU A 116 32.90 -10.51 1.75
CA LEU A 116 32.63 -9.25 2.43
C LEU A 116 32.77 -9.32 3.97
N GLY A 117 33.04 -10.49 4.56
CA GLY A 117 33.11 -10.67 6.01
C GLY A 117 31.78 -10.48 6.76
N ILE A 118 30.64 -10.61 6.06
CA ILE A 118 29.29 -10.54 6.65
C ILE A 118 28.93 -11.89 7.30
N LEU A 119 29.32 -12.98 6.65
CA LEU A 119 29.25 -14.36 7.13
C LEU A 119 30.67 -14.92 7.29
#